data_AF-A0A9X7NZN2-F1
#
_entry.id   AF-A0A9X7NZN2-F1
#
_cell.length_a   1.000
_cell.length_b   1.000
_cell.length_c   1.000
_cell.angle_alpha   90.00
_cell.angle_beta   90.00
_cell.angle_gamma   90.00
#
_symmetry.space_group_name_H-M   'P 1'
#
loop_
_entity.id
_entity.type
_entity.pdbx_description
1 polymer ?
#
loop_
_entity_poly.entity_id
_entity_poly.type
_entity_poly.pdbx_seq_one_letter_code
_entity_poly.pdbx_strand_id
1 'polypeptide(L)' 'MLYLLLVLTLGTLLYLSLRAIRARPKTRVIGPDDDPEFLWRISHGDNQP' A
#
# COMPACT_ATOMS: atom_id res chain seq x y z
N MET A 1 -35.14 -14.68 -2.91
CA MET A 1 -34.33 -13.50 -2.50
C MET A 1 -33.07 -13.90 -1.75
N LEU A 2 -33.15 -14.80 -0.76
CA LEU A 2 -31.99 -15.26 0.02
C LEU A 2 -30.81 -15.78 -0.84
N TYR A 3 -31.10 -16.54 -1.89
CA TYR A 3 -30.08 -17.02 -2.83
C TYR A 3 -29.37 -15.90 -3.59
N LEU A 4 -30.07 -14.82 -3.92
CA LEU A 4 -29.47 -13.65 -4.58
C LEU A 4 -28.50 -12.94 -3.64
N LEU A 5 -28.88 -12.78 -2.36
CA LEU A 5 -28.00 -12.23 -1.33
C LEU A 5 -26.76 -13.12 -1.14
N LEU A 6 -26.94 -14.44 -1.09
CA LEU A 6 -25.85 -15.40 -0.93
C LEU A 6 -24.83 -15.32 -2.08
N VAL A 7 -25.29 -15.18 -3.32
CA VAL A 7 -24.42 -14.99 -4.49
C VAL A 7 -23.66 -13.67 -4.41
N LEU A 8 -24.31 -12.58 -4.02
CA LEU A 8 -23.66 -11.28 -3.87
C LEU A 8 -22.61 -11.30 -2.77
N THR A 9 -22.91 -11.91 -1.62
CA THR A 9 -21.97 -12.04 -0.50
C THR A 9 -20.74 -12.84 -0.91
N LEU A 10 -20.93 -14.02 -1.54
CA LEU A 10 -19.82 -14.84 -2.03
C LEU A 10 -18.98 -14.13 -3.08
N GLY A 11 -19.62 -13.49 -4.06
CA GLY A 11 -18.93 -12.74 -5.10
C GLY A 11 -18.08 -11.58 -4.55
N THR A 12 -18.63 -10.85 -3.57
CA THR A 12 -17.91 -9.73 -2.92
C THR A 12 -16.71 -10.24 -2.13
N LEU A 13 -16.86 -11.31 -1.35
CA LEU A 13 -15.76 -11.94 -0.62
C LEU A 13 -14.65 -12.43 -1.54
N LEU A 14 -15.03 -13.11 -2.65
CA LEU A 14 -14.08 -13.60 -3.63
C LEU A 14 -13.33 -12.43 -4.30
N TYR A 15 -14.07 -11.39 -4.69
CA TYR A 15 -13.49 -10.18 -5.26
C TYR A 15 -12.50 -9.51 -4.31
N LEU A 16 -12.88 -9.31 -3.05
CA LEU A 16 -12.01 -8.69 -2.05
C LEU A 16 -10.74 -9.52 -1.81
N SER A 17 -10.88 -10.85 -1.74
CA SER A 17 -9.74 -11.76 -1.59
C SER A 17 -8.76 -11.65 -2.77
N LEU A 18 -9.28 -11.68 -4.01
CA LEU A 18 -8.47 -11.50 -5.21
C LEU A 18 -7.85 -10.09 -5.30
N ARG A 19 -8.61 -9.06 -4.91
CA ARG A 19 -8.17 -7.67 -4.92
C ARG A 19 -7.04 -7.43 -3.93
N ALA A 20 -7.12 -8.02 -2.73
CA ALA A 20 -6.09 -7.92 -1.71
C ALA A 20 -4.79 -8.60 -2.16
N ILE A 21 -4.85 -9.79 -2.75
CA ILE A 21 -3.67 -10.49 -3.28
C ILE A 21 -3.03 -9.70 -4.43
N ARG A 22 -3.85 -9.06 -5.28
CA ARG A 22 -3.38 -8.24 -6.41
C ARG A 22 -2.97 -6.83 -6.02
N ALA A 23 -3.23 -6.39 -4.79
CA ALA A 23 -2.76 -5.12 -4.28
C ALA A 23 -1.24 -5.23 -4.04
N ARG A 24 -0.46 -5.23 -5.13
CA ARG A 24 0.98 -5.05 -5.03
C ARG A 24 1.23 -3.67 -4.43
N PRO A 25 2.11 -3.54 -3.41
CA PRO A 25 2.61 -2.23 -3.04
C PRO A 25 3.20 -1.62 -4.31
N LYS A 26 2.62 -0.49 -4.76
CA LYS A 26 3.23 0.31 -5.81
C LYS A 26 4.64 0.58 -5.31
N THR A 27 5.65 0.13 -6.06
CA THR A 27 7.03 0.55 -5.81
C THR A 27 6.97 2.05 -5.90
N ARG A 28 6.94 2.72 -4.73
CA ARG A 28 7.11 4.15 -4.68
C ARG A 28 8.45 4.35 -5.38
N VAL A 29 8.44 5.16 -6.43
CA VAL A 29 9.68 5.80 -6.86
C VAL A 29 10.05 6.57 -5.61
N ILE A 30 10.99 6.04 -4.83
CA ILE A 30 11.47 6.73 -3.66
C ILE A 30 12.21 7.92 -4.26
N GLY A 31 11.54 9.08 -4.25
CA GLY A 31 12.23 10.32 -4.52
C GLY A 31 13.24 10.55 -3.40
N PRO A 32 14.29 11.34 -3.61
CA PRO A 32 15.26 11.65 -2.55
C PRO A 32 14.59 12.02 -1.22
N ASP A 33 13.47 12.75 -1.27
CA ASP A 33 12.70 13.18 -0.10
C ASP A 33 11.98 12.05 0.67
N ASP A 34 11.73 10.90 0.05
CA ASP A 34 11.12 9.72 0.68
C ASP A 34 12.17 8.65 1.07
N ASP A 35 13.45 8.86 0.76
CA ASP A 35 14.53 7.93 1.10
C ASP A 35 14.82 8.01 2.61
N PRO A 36 14.70 6.90 3.37
CA PRO A 36 14.91 6.93 4.81
C PRO A 36 16.35 7.30 5.17
N GLU A 37 17.32 6.98 4.31
CA GLU A 37 18.73 7.36 4.46
C GLU A 37 18.92 8.88 4.27
N PHE A 38 18.26 9.47 3.27
CA PHE A 38 18.30 10.93 3.03
C PHE A 38 17.64 11.71 4.17
N LEU A 39 16.44 11.29 4.61
CA LEU A 39 15.76 11.88 5.77
C LEU A 39 16.57 11.71 7.06
N TRP A 40 17.26 10.58 7.21
CA TRP A 40 18.18 10.36 8.34
C TRP A 40 19.35 11.36 8.30
N ARG A 41 19.95 11.59 7.14
CA ARG A 41 21.05 12.56 6.95
C ARG A 41 20.64 14.00 7.23
N ILE A 42 19.47 14.44 6.76
CA ILE A 42 18.94 15.79 7.07
C ILE A 42 18.64 15.92 8.57
N SER A 43 18.03 14.91 9.20
CA SER A 43 17.68 14.98 10.62
C SER A 43 18.87 14.89 11.57
N HIS A 44 19.97 14.26 11.15
CA HIS A 44 21.18 14.09 11.98
C HIS A 44 22.18 15.23 11.84
N GLY A 45 21.82 16.32 11.15
CA GLY A 45 22.52 17.58 11.31
C GLY A 45 23.98 17.53 10.89
N ASP A 46 24.29 16.90 9.75
CA ASP A 46 25.55 17.16 9.04
C ASP A 46 25.52 18.54 8.35
N ASN A 47 24.86 19.52 9.00
CA ASN A 47 25.10 20.95 8.86
C ASN A 47 26.39 21.27 9.63
N GLN A 48 27.51 20.70 9.18
CA GLN A 48 28.81 21.26 9.52
C GLN A 48 28.97 22.52 8.65
N PRO A 49 29.24 23.70 9.25
CA PRO A 49 29.38 24.95 8.51
C PRO A 49 30.55 24.95 7.52
#